data_AF-A0A8J5WIR1-F1
#
_entry.id   AF-A0A8J5WIR1-F1
#
_cell.length_a   1.000
_cell.length_b   1.000
_cell.length_c   1.000
_cell.angle_alpha   90.00
_cell.angle_beta   90.00
_cell.angle_gamma   90.00
#
_symmetry.space_group_name_H-M   'P 1'
#
loop_
_entity.id
_entity.type
_entity.pdbx_description
1 polymer ?
#
loop_
_entity_poly.entity_id
_entity_poly.type
_entity_poly.pdbx_seq_one_letter_code
_entity_poly.pdbx_strand_id
1 'polypeptide(L)'
;MGILGGGAHDNAVERRRRAYEILDAVDGDPTRARGRAVRCCEMARNLFREDGDMREARGLLRGGLMQSHADYGTIYRGWIAMEVDSGNIDAARFLFLEWRSQCGGKDGGFWCSYITFESRHGGALRARAVAEAAVAACPEDPAVHAKYAKTELRLDRKDSAFAALARALAVFAGDPVAQEWLVDEVRGYRDALRRQGFAGRLRACCRRFVRPSRARHGYERLH
;
A
#
# COMPACT_ATOMS: atom_id res chain seq x y z
N MET A 1 -35.08 -10.10 -34.60
CA MET A 1 -34.53 -9.01 -33.76
C MET A 1 -34.50 -9.53 -32.33
N GLY A 2 -33.31 -9.60 -31.72
CA GLY A 2 -33.04 -10.40 -30.50
C GLY A 2 -32.47 -11.76 -30.92
N ILE A 3 -31.36 -12.29 -30.39
CA ILE A 3 -30.75 -12.18 -29.07
C ILE A 3 -29.24 -12.38 -29.29
N LEU A 4 -28.40 -11.36 -29.09
CA LEU A 4 -26.93 -11.49 -29.12
C LEU A 4 -26.28 -10.88 -27.87
N GLY A 5 -27.03 -10.79 -26.76
CA GLY A 5 -26.55 -10.24 -25.48
C GLY A 5 -26.22 -11.27 -24.39
N GLY A 6 -26.62 -12.55 -24.55
CA GLY A 6 -26.54 -13.55 -23.47
C GLY A 6 -25.15 -14.16 -23.23
N GLY A 7 -24.39 -14.44 -24.28
CA GLY A 7 -23.16 -15.23 -24.15
C GLY A 7 -22.01 -14.55 -23.40
N ALA A 8 -21.92 -13.22 -23.42
CA ALA A 8 -20.89 -12.49 -22.68
C ALA A 8 -21.20 -12.37 -21.18
N HIS A 9 -22.48 -12.15 -20.85
CA HIS A 9 -22.97 -12.07 -19.48
C HIS A 9 -22.86 -13.43 -18.76
N ASP A 10 -23.25 -14.52 -19.43
CA ASP A 10 -23.14 -15.87 -18.88
C ASP A 10 -21.68 -16.29 -18.63
N ASN A 11 -20.77 -15.88 -19.51
CA ASN A 11 -19.34 -16.13 -19.33
C ASN A 11 -18.73 -15.28 -18.20
N ALA A 12 -19.26 -14.09 -17.92
CA ALA A 12 -18.85 -13.29 -16.75
C ALA A 12 -19.34 -13.93 -15.44
N VAL A 13 -20.61 -14.36 -15.39
CA VAL A 13 -21.20 -15.05 -14.22
C VAL A 13 -20.46 -16.35 -13.92
N GLU A 14 -20.13 -17.15 -14.93
CA GLU A 14 -19.40 -18.41 -14.75
C GLU A 14 -17.94 -18.18 -14.32
N ARG A 15 -17.27 -17.17 -14.89
CA ARG A 15 -15.93 -16.74 -14.43
C ARG A 15 -15.96 -16.33 -12.95
N ARG A 16 -17.00 -15.62 -12.54
CA ARG A 16 -17.21 -15.15 -11.17
C ARG A 16 -17.46 -16.32 -10.22
N ARG A 17 -18.39 -17.21 -10.55
CA ARG A 17 -18.70 -18.42 -9.76
C ARG A 17 -17.45 -19.27 -9.51
N ARG A 18 -16.69 -19.59 -10.55
CA ARG A 18 -15.46 -20.41 -10.43
C ARG A 18 -14.45 -19.79 -9.49
N ALA A 19 -14.40 -18.47 -9.47
CA ALA A 19 -13.40 -17.79 -8.69
C ALA A 19 -13.83 -17.58 -7.23
N TYR A 20 -15.13 -17.53 -6.93
CA TYR A 20 -15.66 -17.78 -5.58
C TYR A 20 -15.38 -19.23 -5.14
N GLU A 21 -15.62 -20.22 -6.00
CA GLU A 21 -15.31 -21.64 -5.70
C GLU A 21 -13.81 -21.87 -5.41
N ILE A 22 -12.90 -21.18 -6.09
CA ILE A 22 -11.45 -21.26 -5.81
C ILE A 22 -11.10 -20.64 -4.45
N LEU A 23 -11.81 -19.60 -4.02
CA LEU A 23 -11.58 -18.99 -2.71
C LEU A 23 -12.09 -19.92 -1.59
N ASP A 24 -13.27 -20.51 -1.77
CA ASP A 24 -13.91 -21.40 -0.80
C ASP A 24 -13.24 -22.79 -0.72
N ALA A 25 -12.72 -23.32 -1.83
CA ALA A 25 -12.07 -24.64 -1.87
C ALA A 25 -10.73 -24.71 -1.11
N VAL A 26 -10.18 -23.57 -0.67
CA VAL A 26 -8.88 -23.48 0.01
C VAL A 26 -9.03 -22.96 1.45
N ASP A 27 -10.24 -23.03 1.99
CA ASP A 27 -10.53 -22.66 3.37
C ASP A 27 -9.75 -23.54 4.35
N GLY A 28 -8.98 -22.89 5.24
CA GLY A 28 -8.39 -23.53 6.41
C GLY A 28 -6.86 -23.51 6.53
N ASP A 29 -6.10 -23.33 5.45
CA ASP A 29 -4.62 -23.26 5.53
C ASP A 29 -4.14 -21.81 5.80
N PRO A 30 -3.54 -21.51 6.98
CA PRO A 30 -3.03 -20.18 7.31
C PRO A 30 -1.87 -19.74 6.41
N THR A 31 -1.06 -20.68 5.91
CA THR A 31 0.14 -20.36 5.09
C THR A 31 -0.22 -19.80 3.72
N ARG A 32 -1.45 -20.05 3.26
CA ARG A 32 -1.97 -19.61 1.95
C ARG A 32 -2.82 -18.35 2.03
N ALA A 33 -3.04 -17.80 3.23
CA ALA A 33 -3.85 -16.61 3.46
C ALA A 33 -3.49 -15.43 2.55
N ARG A 34 -2.20 -15.09 2.48
CA ARG A 34 -1.70 -14.01 1.62
C ARG A 34 -1.97 -14.27 0.14
N GLY A 35 -1.76 -15.50 -0.32
CA GLY A 35 -2.04 -15.90 -1.70
C GLY A 35 -3.53 -15.77 -2.06
N ARG A 36 -4.42 -16.19 -1.15
CA ARG A 36 -5.87 -16.00 -1.30
C ARG A 36 -6.24 -14.53 -1.36
N ALA A 37 -5.71 -13.71 -0.45
CA ALA A 37 -5.93 -12.27 -0.42
C ALA A 37 -5.48 -11.57 -1.71
N VAL A 38 -4.30 -11.91 -2.25
CA VAL A 38 -3.83 -11.36 -3.54
C VAL A 38 -4.79 -11.71 -4.67
N ARG A 39 -5.22 -12.97 -4.79
CA ARG A 39 -6.17 -13.39 -5.83
C ARG A 39 -7.52 -12.70 -5.69
N CYS A 40 -8.02 -12.56 -4.47
CA CYS A 40 -9.25 -11.83 -4.17
C CYS A 40 -9.15 -10.38 -4.66
N CYS A 41 -8.03 -9.70 -4.37
CA CYS A 41 -7.76 -8.35 -4.85
C CYS A 41 -7.66 -8.26 -6.38
N GLU A 42 -6.93 -9.18 -7.02
CA GLU A 42 -6.80 -9.22 -8.49
C GLU A 42 -8.15 -9.40 -9.16
N MET A 43 -8.98 -10.30 -8.63
CA MET A 43 -10.30 -10.54 -9.16
C MET A 43 -11.23 -9.34 -8.98
N ALA A 44 -11.26 -8.71 -7.80
CA ALA A 44 -12.05 -7.50 -7.57
C ALA A 44 -11.68 -6.41 -8.57
N ARG A 45 -10.38 -6.23 -8.82
CA ARG A 45 -9.88 -5.28 -9.81
C ARG A 45 -10.30 -5.63 -11.23
N ASN A 46 -10.27 -6.90 -11.62
CA ASN A 46 -10.68 -7.32 -12.96
C ASN A 46 -12.18 -7.12 -13.16
N LEU A 47 -13.02 -7.49 -12.18
CA LEU A 47 -14.47 -7.24 -12.21
C LEU A 47 -14.77 -5.75 -12.38
N PHE A 48 -14.12 -4.90 -11.59
CA PHE A 48 -14.27 -3.45 -11.73
C PHE A 48 -13.85 -2.94 -13.12
N ARG A 49 -12.77 -3.47 -13.70
CA ARG A 49 -12.24 -2.99 -14.99
C ARG A 49 -13.02 -3.49 -16.20
N GLU A 50 -13.53 -4.71 -16.15
CA GLU A 50 -14.26 -5.34 -17.25
C GLU A 50 -15.75 -4.98 -17.22
N ASP A 51 -16.39 -5.11 -16.05
CA ASP A 51 -17.83 -5.01 -15.91
C ASP A 51 -18.28 -3.63 -15.37
N GLY A 52 -17.36 -2.85 -14.80
CA GLY A 52 -17.66 -1.58 -14.15
C GLY A 52 -18.42 -1.73 -12.83
N ASP A 53 -18.66 -2.96 -12.36
CA ASP A 53 -19.46 -3.22 -11.16
C ASP A 53 -18.63 -3.05 -9.88
N MET A 54 -18.61 -1.82 -9.38
CA MET A 54 -17.94 -1.47 -8.13
C MET A 54 -18.59 -2.12 -6.91
N ARG A 55 -19.91 -2.39 -6.94
CA ARG A 55 -20.63 -2.96 -5.80
C ARG A 55 -20.19 -4.40 -5.59
N GLU A 56 -20.12 -5.15 -6.66
CA GLU A 56 -19.73 -6.55 -6.61
C GLU A 56 -18.24 -6.73 -6.28
N ALA A 57 -17.38 -5.89 -6.86
CA ALA A 57 -15.96 -5.88 -6.51
C ALA A 57 -15.73 -5.62 -5.00
N ARG A 58 -16.50 -4.68 -4.42
CA ARG A 58 -16.51 -4.45 -2.96
C ARG A 58 -17.03 -5.65 -2.18
N GLY A 59 -18.10 -6.28 -2.66
CA GLY A 59 -18.68 -7.49 -2.06
C GLY A 59 -17.68 -8.65 -1.99
N LEU A 60 -16.88 -8.83 -3.04
CA LEU A 60 -15.82 -9.83 -3.07
C LEU A 60 -14.75 -9.55 -1.98
N LEU A 61 -14.30 -8.30 -1.87
CA LEU A 61 -13.29 -7.91 -0.88
C LEU A 61 -13.83 -8.04 0.55
N ARG A 62 -15.12 -7.68 0.77
CA ARG A 62 -15.83 -7.97 2.03
C ARG A 62 -15.80 -9.46 2.37
N GLY A 63 -16.14 -10.32 1.41
CA GLY A 63 -16.10 -11.77 1.59
C GLY A 63 -14.69 -12.28 1.92
N GLY A 64 -13.66 -11.72 1.26
CA GLY A 64 -12.26 -12.03 1.56
C GLY A 64 -11.86 -11.73 3.01
N LEU A 65 -12.39 -10.65 3.60
CA LEU A 65 -12.13 -10.30 5.02
C LEU A 65 -12.82 -11.25 6.00
N MET A 66 -13.88 -11.95 5.58
CA MET A 66 -14.64 -12.89 6.41
C MET A 66 -14.01 -14.30 6.43
N GLN A 67 -13.04 -14.58 5.57
CA GLN A 67 -12.35 -15.87 5.53
C GLN A 67 -11.51 -16.10 6.79
N SER A 68 -11.35 -17.37 7.15
CA SER A 68 -10.43 -17.77 8.21
C SER A 68 -8.99 -17.38 7.86
N HIS A 69 -8.27 -16.83 8.84
CA HIS A 69 -6.90 -16.33 8.69
C HIS A 69 -6.75 -15.29 7.57
N ALA A 70 -7.75 -14.44 7.32
CA ALA A 70 -7.65 -13.42 6.28
C ALA A 70 -6.41 -12.51 6.46
N ASP A 71 -5.68 -12.27 5.36
CA ASP A 71 -4.63 -11.25 5.32
C ASP A 71 -5.27 -9.89 5.05
N TYR A 72 -5.72 -9.26 6.14
CA TYR A 72 -6.35 -7.95 6.14
C TYR A 72 -5.48 -6.89 5.45
N GLY A 73 -4.17 -6.90 5.68
CA GLY A 73 -3.25 -5.90 5.15
C GLY A 73 -3.19 -5.95 3.62
N THR A 74 -3.18 -7.15 3.03
CA THR A 74 -3.24 -7.32 1.57
C THR A 74 -4.60 -6.91 1.01
N ILE A 75 -5.70 -7.32 1.65
CA ILE A 75 -7.06 -7.01 1.17
C ILE A 75 -7.34 -5.51 1.19
N TYR A 76 -7.10 -4.83 2.31
CA TYR A 76 -7.35 -3.39 2.41
C TYR A 76 -6.43 -2.58 1.48
N ARG A 77 -5.16 -2.98 1.28
CA ARG A 77 -4.29 -2.29 0.29
C ARG A 77 -4.84 -2.41 -1.12
N GLY A 78 -5.28 -3.60 -1.51
CA GLY A 78 -5.90 -3.83 -2.82
C GLY A 78 -7.20 -3.05 -2.98
N TRP A 79 -8.03 -3.01 -1.93
CA TRP A 79 -9.30 -2.29 -1.92
C TRP A 79 -9.09 -0.78 -2.03
N ILE A 80 -8.22 -0.19 -1.20
CA ILE A 80 -7.86 1.23 -1.27
C ILE A 80 -7.37 1.59 -2.69
N ALA A 81 -6.49 0.77 -3.27
CA ALA A 81 -6.00 1.01 -4.63
C ALA A 81 -7.13 0.98 -5.68
N MET A 82 -8.09 0.07 -5.54
CA MET A 82 -9.26 -0.02 -6.41
C MET A 82 -10.17 1.21 -6.28
N GLU A 83 -10.46 1.67 -5.05
CA GLU A 83 -11.24 2.89 -4.83
C GLU A 83 -10.56 4.11 -5.44
N VAL A 84 -9.23 4.22 -5.30
CA VAL A 84 -8.44 5.30 -5.90
C VAL A 84 -8.49 5.26 -7.42
N ASP A 85 -8.36 4.08 -8.03
CA ASP A 85 -8.45 3.91 -9.48
C ASP A 85 -9.85 4.30 -10.01
N SER A 86 -10.89 4.15 -9.19
CA SER A 86 -12.27 4.60 -9.50
C SER A 86 -12.53 6.08 -9.22
N GLY A 87 -11.56 6.82 -8.67
CA GLY A 87 -11.70 8.22 -8.28
C GLY A 87 -12.33 8.46 -6.90
N ASN A 88 -12.70 7.41 -6.17
CA ASN A 88 -13.38 7.48 -4.87
C ASN A 88 -12.38 7.63 -3.70
N ILE A 89 -11.73 8.79 -3.61
CA ILE A 89 -10.68 9.05 -2.59
C ILE A 89 -11.22 9.02 -1.16
N ASP A 90 -12.46 9.43 -0.92
CA ASP A 90 -13.04 9.42 0.42
C ASP A 90 -13.38 8.00 0.90
N ALA A 91 -13.81 7.11 0.00
CA ALA A 91 -13.97 5.69 0.30
C ALA A 91 -12.62 5.05 0.66
N ALA A 92 -11.56 5.38 -0.08
CA ALA A 92 -10.20 4.93 0.24
C ALA A 92 -9.74 5.37 1.64
N ARG A 93 -10.09 6.59 2.07
CA ARG A 93 -9.79 7.09 3.43
C ARG A 93 -10.63 6.39 4.50
N PHE A 94 -11.91 6.11 4.21
CA PHE A 94 -12.76 5.36 5.12
C PHE A 94 -12.22 3.95 5.37
N LEU A 95 -11.80 3.24 4.32
CA LEU A 95 -11.21 1.91 4.42
C LEU A 95 -9.94 1.89 5.28
N PHE A 96 -9.14 2.95 5.25
CA PHE A 96 -7.99 3.07 6.15
C PHE A 96 -8.41 3.16 7.62
N LEU A 97 -9.47 3.90 7.94
CA LEU A 97 -9.99 3.97 9.31
C LEU A 97 -10.56 2.61 9.74
N GLU A 98 -11.26 1.93 8.83
CA GLU A 98 -11.78 0.58 9.07
C GLU A 98 -10.64 -0.41 9.36
N TRP A 99 -9.59 -0.40 8.53
CA TRP A 99 -8.38 -1.19 8.77
C TRP A 99 -7.75 -0.91 10.14
N ARG A 100 -7.62 0.36 10.54
CA ARG A 100 -7.08 0.70 11.87
C ARG A 100 -7.93 0.13 13.00
N SER A 101 -9.26 0.17 12.86
CA SER A 101 -10.18 -0.38 13.84
C SER A 101 -10.07 -1.91 13.94
N GLN A 102 -9.96 -2.60 12.81
CA GLN A 102 -9.99 -4.07 12.76
C GLN A 102 -8.62 -4.70 13.07
N CYS A 103 -7.53 -4.07 12.66
CA CYS A 103 -6.17 -4.63 12.75
C CYS A 103 -5.31 -3.97 13.84
N GLY A 104 -5.85 -3.02 14.60
CA GLY A 104 -5.12 -2.29 15.66
C GLY A 104 -4.04 -1.33 15.15
N GLY A 105 -3.88 -1.18 13.83
CA GLY A 105 -2.94 -0.24 13.22
C GLY A 105 -1.46 -0.60 13.39
N LYS A 106 -1.11 -1.86 13.68
CA LYS A 106 0.28 -2.31 13.90
C LYS A 106 0.87 -3.01 12.67
N ASP A 107 0.88 -2.32 11.53
CA ASP A 107 1.55 -2.77 10.29
C ASP A 107 2.25 -1.58 9.63
N GLY A 108 3.56 -1.47 9.84
CA GLY A 108 4.34 -0.37 9.29
C GLY A 108 4.42 -0.36 7.76
N GLY A 109 4.30 -1.52 7.11
CA GLY A 109 4.24 -1.62 5.65
C GLY A 109 2.93 -1.06 5.10
N PHE A 110 1.82 -1.31 5.81
CA PHE A 110 0.53 -0.69 5.51
C PHE A 110 0.59 0.84 5.68
N TRP A 111 1.11 1.31 6.81
CA TRP A 111 1.32 2.75 7.06
C TRP A 111 2.19 3.40 5.98
N CYS A 112 3.30 2.78 5.59
CA CYS A 112 4.18 3.28 4.53
C CYS A 112 3.45 3.42 3.18
N SER A 113 2.54 2.48 2.91
CA SER A 113 1.70 2.49 1.71
C SER A 113 0.68 3.63 1.79
N TYR A 114 0.02 3.81 2.93
CA TYR A 114 -0.97 4.85 3.15
C TYR A 114 -0.39 6.28 3.19
N ILE A 115 0.81 6.48 3.75
CA ILE A 115 1.54 7.76 3.64
C ILE A 115 1.78 8.12 2.18
N THR A 116 2.09 7.13 1.33
CA THR A 116 2.27 7.35 -0.13
C THR A 116 0.96 7.79 -0.77
N PHE A 117 -0.16 7.22 -0.36
CA PHE A 117 -1.49 7.59 -0.82
C PHE A 117 -1.82 9.04 -0.45
N GLU A 118 -1.72 9.44 0.83
CA GLU A 118 -2.02 10.83 1.23
C GLU A 118 -1.03 11.83 0.63
N SER A 119 0.24 11.43 0.39
CA SER A 119 1.21 12.26 -0.33
C SER A 119 0.79 12.57 -1.77
N ARG A 120 -0.03 11.72 -2.40
CA ARG A 120 -0.52 11.91 -3.77
C ARG A 120 -1.89 12.59 -3.82
N HIS A 121 -2.76 12.29 -2.86
CA HIS A 121 -4.18 12.67 -2.93
C HIS A 121 -4.63 13.64 -1.82
N GLY A 122 -3.87 13.77 -0.73
CA GLY A 122 -4.22 14.58 0.44
C GLY A 122 -3.40 15.85 0.62
N GLY A 123 -2.36 16.03 -0.18
CA GLY A 123 -1.43 17.15 -0.07
C GLY A 123 -0.51 17.06 1.15
N ALA A 124 0.28 18.12 1.35
CA ALA A 124 1.37 18.15 2.33
C ALA A 124 0.90 17.94 3.79
N LEU A 125 -0.19 18.60 4.19
CA LEU A 125 -0.67 18.56 5.58
C LEU A 125 -1.12 17.16 5.98
N ARG A 126 -1.95 16.51 5.15
CA ARG A 126 -2.44 15.15 5.45
C ARG A 126 -1.33 14.12 5.43
N ALA A 127 -0.42 14.21 4.46
CA ALA A 127 0.72 13.30 4.37
C ALA A 127 1.59 13.32 5.63
N ARG A 128 1.82 14.51 6.20
CA ARG A 128 2.58 14.68 7.45
C ARG A 128 1.82 14.14 8.65
N ALA A 129 0.55 14.53 8.80
CA ALA A 129 -0.29 14.08 9.91
C ALA A 129 -0.36 12.54 9.96
N VAL A 130 -0.49 11.89 8.80
CA VAL A 130 -0.48 10.43 8.70
C VAL A 130 0.89 9.83 8.98
N ALA A 131 1.99 10.47 8.54
CA ALA A 131 3.33 9.98 8.83
C ALA A 131 3.69 10.09 10.33
N GLU A 132 3.26 11.16 11.00
CA GLU A 132 3.39 11.31 12.46
C GLU A 132 2.57 10.27 13.21
N ALA A 133 1.31 10.05 12.79
CA ALA A 133 0.47 9.00 13.34
C ALA A 133 1.06 7.60 13.13
N ALA A 134 1.73 7.36 12.00
CA ALA A 134 2.40 6.09 11.72
C ALA A 134 3.57 5.85 12.67
N VAL A 135 4.43 6.85 12.89
CA VAL A 135 5.55 6.75 13.83
C VAL A 135 5.06 6.50 15.26
N ALA A 136 3.94 7.11 15.65
CA ALA A 136 3.33 6.86 16.96
C ALA A 136 2.74 5.45 17.09
N ALA A 137 2.22 4.87 15.99
CA ALA A 137 1.62 3.54 15.97
C ALA A 137 2.64 2.40 15.87
N CYS A 138 3.76 2.64 15.18
CA CYS A 138 4.83 1.68 14.93
C CYS A 138 6.21 2.30 15.24
N PRO A 139 6.49 2.70 16.48
CA PRO A 139 7.74 3.36 16.84
C PRO A 139 8.96 2.46 16.67
N GLU A 140 8.79 1.15 16.76
CA GLU A 140 9.83 0.13 16.62
C GLU A 140 10.19 -0.24 15.17
N ASP A 141 9.47 0.29 14.17
CA ASP A 141 9.70 -0.04 12.76
C ASP A 141 10.54 1.03 12.05
N PRO A 142 11.83 0.76 11.73
CA PRO A 142 12.69 1.70 11.03
C PRO A 142 12.12 2.17 9.69
N ALA A 143 11.35 1.33 8.99
CA ALA A 143 10.80 1.68 7.68
C ALA A 143 9.78 2.81 7.75
N VAL A 144 8.99 2.86 8.83
CA VAL A 144 8.02 3.93 9.08
C VAL A 144 8.74 5.26 9.33
N HIS A 145 9.80 5.25 10.13
CA HIS A 145 10.64 6.43 10.37
C HIS A 145 11.33 6.93 9.10
N ALA A 146 11.93 6.01 8.32
CA ALA A 146 12.51 6.33 7.02
C ALA A 146 11.47 6.95 6.10
N LYS A 147 10.24 6.42 6.09
CA LYS A 147 9.15 6.93 5.27
C LYS A 147 8.74 8.34 5.67
N TYR A 148 8.67 8.65 6.97
CA TYR A 148 8.36 9.98 7.45
C TYR A 148 9.42 11.00 7.01
N ALA A 149 10.71 10.71 7.24
CA ALA A 149 11.81 11.58 6.81
C ALA A 149 11.81 11.80 5.29
N LYS A 150 11.57 10.75 4.50
CA LYS A 150 11.43 10.84 3.04
C LYS A 150 10.24 11.71 2.62
N THR A 151 9.14 11.67 3.37
CA THR A 151 7.96 12.51 3.10
C THR A 151 8.27 13.98 3.33
N GLU A 152 8.97 14.34 4.40
CA GLU A 152 9.43 15.71 4.65
C GLU A 152 10.38 16.21 3.54
N LEU A 153 11.30 15.36 3.07
CA LEU A 153 12.18 15.69 1.93
C LEU A 153 11.39 15.96 0.64
N ARG A 154 10.31 15.21 0.38
CA ARG A 154 9.45 15.45 -0.79
C ARG A 154 8.73 16.78 -0.74
N LEU A 155 8.44 17.25 0.47
CA LEU A 155 7.78 18.53 0.73
C LEU A 155 8.79 19.70 0.78
N ASP A 156 10.05 19.46 0.38
CA ASP A 156 11.20 20.37 0.46
C ASP A 156 11.48 20.92 1.88
N ARG A 157 11.02 20.21 2.92
CA ARG A 157 11.25 20.53 4.33
C ARG A 157 12.47 19.80 4.86
N LYS A 158 13.64 20.21 4.37
CA LYS A 158 14.92 19.53 4.67
C LYS A 158 15.22 19.50 6.17
N ASP A 159 15.04 20.62 6.86
CA ASP A 159 15.33 20.71 8.30
C ASP A 159 14.43 19.78 9.10
N SER A 160 13.12 19.74 8.76
CA SER A 160 12.17 18.80 9.38
C SER A 160 12.51 17.34 9.08
N ALA A 161 12.98 17.04 7.86
CA ALA A 161 13.41 15.69 7.51
C ALA A 161 14.62 15.23 8.31
N PHE A 162 15.63 16.09 8.49
CA PHE A 162 16.81 15.77 9.29
C PHE A 162 16.49 15.69 10.77
N ALA A 163 15.60 16.54 11.28
CA ALA A 163 15.10 16.42 12.64
C ALA A 163 14.34 15.09 12.86
N ALA A 164 13.51 14.67 11.90
CA ALA A 164 12.83 13.39 11.94
C ALA A 164 13.83 12.21 11.92
N LEU A 165 14.84 12.26 11.05
CA LEU A 165 15.90 11.26 11.01
C LEU A 165 16.70 11.21 12.32
N ALA A 166 17.08 12.35 12.89
CA ALA A 166 17.80 12.41 14.16
C ALA A 166 16.99 11.78 15.31
N ARG A 167 15.68 12.05 15.37
CA ARG A 167 14.77 11.40 16.33
C ARG A 167 14.72 9.88 16.11
N ALA A 168 14.62 9.44 14.86
CA ALA A 168 14.62 8.02 14.55
C ALA A 168 15.93 7.35 15.00
N LEU A 169 17.09 7.96 14.73
CA LEU A 169 18.38 7.44 15.17
C LEU A 169 18.48 7.33 16.69
N ALA A 170 17.89 8.26 17.44
CA ALA A 170 17.81 8.17 18.90
C ALA A 170 16.93 7.00 19.37
N VAL A 171 15.80 6.73 18.69
CA VAL A 171 14.94 5.57 18.97
C VAL A 171 15.69 4.26 18.75
N PHE A 172 16.49 4.17 17.68
CA PHE A 172 17.27 2.97 17.33
C PHE A 172 18.72 3.03 17.85
N ALA A 173 19.01 3.75 18.93
CA ALA A 173 20.38 3.89 19.46
C ALA A 173 21.04 2.54 19.82
N GLY A 174 20.25 1.53 20.16
CA GLY A 174 20.72 0.17 20.45
C GLY A 174 20.79 -0.78 19.24
N ASP A 175 20.41 -0.33 18.04
CA ASP A 175 20.46 -1.12 16.80
C ASP A 175 21.29 -0.38 15.73
N PRO A 176 22.62 -0.58 15.72
CA PRO A 176 23.50 0.06 14.73
C PRO A 176 23.15 -0.30 13.29
N VAL A 177 22.62 -1.51 13.04
CA VAL A 177 22.25 -1.95 11.70
C VAL A 177 21.02 -1.18 11.21
N ALA A 178 20.02 -0.99 12.07
CA ALA A 178 18.87 -0.14 11.76
C ALA A 178 19.28 1.32 11.55
N GLN A 179 20.20 1.86 12.36
CA GLN A 179 20.70 3.22 12.19
C GLN A 179 21.41 3.43 10.85
N GLU A 180 22.31 2.52 10.47
CA GLU A 180 23.01 2.55 9.19
C GLU A 180 22.00 2.49 8.03
N TRP A 181 21.06 1.54 8.07
CA TRP A 181 20.02 1.40 7.07
C TRP A 181 19.15 2.66 6.94
N LEU A 182 18.75 3.27 8.06
CA LEU A 182 17.96 4.52 8.09
C LEU A 182 18.70 5.66 7.38
N VAL A 183 19.98 5.85 7.70
CA VAL A 183 20.81 6.90 7.09
C VAL A 183 20.94 6.67 5.60
N ASP A 184 21.24 5.44 5.18
CA ASP A 184 21.42 5.08 3.77
C ASP A 184 20.14 5.24 2.96
N GLU A 185 19.00 4.83 3.51
CA GLU A 185 17.71 4.92 2.83
C GLU A 185 17.27 6.38 2.64
N VAL A 186 17.42 7.23 3.67
CA VAL A 186 17.10 8.67 3.58
C VAL A 186 18.08 9.41 2.68
N ARG A 187 19.38 9.13 2.79
CA ARG A 187 20.43 9.71 1.93
C ARG A 187 20.20 9.33 0.47
N GLY A 188 19.99 8.04 0.20
CA GLY A 188 19.74 7.52 -1.14
C GLY A 188 18.50 8.16 -1.78
N TYR A 189 17.46 8.40 -0.98
CA TYR A 189 16.26 9.10 -1.44
C TYR A 189 16.50 10.58 -1.75
N ARG A 190 17.17 11.32 -0.86
CA ARG A 190 17.56 12.72 -1.07
C ARG A 190 18.39 12.88 -2.34
N ASP A 191 19.37 12.01 -2.54
CA ASP A 191 20.25 12.06 -3.71
C ASP A 191 19.48 11.72 -5.00
N ALA A 192 18.45 10.86 -4.92
CA ALA A 192 17.53 10.61 -6.02
C ALA A 192 16.67 11.84 -6.35
N LEU A 193 16.16 12.56 -5.34
CA LEU A 193 15.42 13.81 -5.56
C LEU A 193 16.29 14.89 -6.21
N ARG A 194 17.55 15.04 -5.79
CA ARG A 194 18.51 15.97 -6.43
C ARG A 194 18.72 15.63 -7.90
N ARG A 195 18.92 14.34 -8.21
CA ARG A 195 19.03 13.85 -9.59
C ARG A 195 17.75 14.09 -10.39
N GLN A 196 16.57 13.94 -9.79
CA GLN A 196 15.29 14.25 -10.43
C GLN A 196 15.05 15.74 -10.61
N GLY A 197 15.53 16.62 -9.73
CA GLY A 197 15.50 18.07 -9.95
C GLY A 197 16.42 18.49 -11.10
N PHE A 198 17.57 17.84 -11.22
CA PHE A 198 18.52 18.07 -12.32
C PHE A 198 18.03 17.48 -13.66
N ALA A 199 17.48 16.26 -13.63
CA ALA A 199 16.93 15.55 -14.78
C ALA A 199 15.48 15.97 -15.10
N GLY A 200 14.76 16.61 -14.19
CA GLY A 200 13.42 17.18 -14.42
C GLY A 200 13.45 18.37 -15.37
N ARG A 201 14.62 19.01 -15.51
CA ARG A 201 14.92 19.91 -16.63
C ARG A 201 15.16 19.20 -17.97
N LEU A 202 15.33 17.87 -17.98
CA LEU A 202 15.71 17.10 -19.19
C LEU A 202 14.78 15.92 -19.54
N ARG A 203 13.89 15.47 -18.65
CA ARG A 203 13.11 14.23 -18.81
C ARG A 203 11.73 14.34 -18.15
N ALA A 204 10.86 15.16 -18.73
CA ALA A 204 9.42 15.17 -18.44
C ALA A 204 8.65 13.97 -19.02
N CYS A 205 9.31 12.96 -19.61
CA CYS A 205 8.65 11.81 -20.22
C CYS A 205 9.12 10.48 -19.60
N CYS A 206 8.28 9.95 -18.72
CA CYS A 206 8.06 8.53 -18.39
C CYS A 206 9.29 7.62 -18.13
N ARG A 207 9.42 7.10 -16.90
CA ARG A 207 9.02 5.72 -16.56
C ARG A 207 9.37 5.33 -15.11
N ARG A 208 8.46 4.50 -14.60
CA ARG A 208 8.51 3.62 -13.42
C ARG A 208 9.92 3.28 -12.95
N PHE A 209 10.29 3.80 -11.77
CA PHE A 209 11.53 3.43 -11.09
C PHE A 209 11.29 2.10 -10.34
N VAL A 210 11.77 0.99 -10.90
CA VAL A 210 12.06 -0.24 -10.14
C VAL A 210 13.57 -0.20 -9.90
N ARG A 211 14.00 0.00 -8.64
CA ARG A 211 15.42 -0.05 -8.27
C ARG A 211 15.91 -1.50 -8.36
N PRO A 212 17.13 -1.77 -8.85
CA PRO A 212 17.77 -3.06 -8.68
C PRO A 212 18.13 -3.25 -7.20
N SER A 213 17.72 -4.39 -6.64
CA SER A 213 17.99 -4.84 -5.27
C SER A 213 19.50 -4.98 -5.07
N ARG A 214 20.11 -4.07 -4.29
CA ARG A 214 21.40 -4.35 -3.61
C ARG A 214 21.09 -5.11 -2.32
N ALA A 215 22.05 -5.93 -1.88
CA ALA A 215 21.89 -6.99 -0.88
C ALA A 215 20.96 -6.63 0.31
N ARG A 216 20.02 -7.55 0.57
CA ARG A 216 18.89 -7.40 1.48
C ARG A 216 19.34 -7.49 2.94
N HIS A 217 19.38 -6.37 3.65
CA HIS A 217 19.31 -6.39 5.11
C HIS A 217 17.89 -6.82 5.53
N GLY A 218 17.79 -7.63 6.57
CA GLY A 218 16.60 -8.44 6.92
C GLY A 218 15.28 -7.69 7.14
N TYR A 219 15.29 -6.37 7.19
CA TYR A 219 14.12 -5.53 7.49
C TYR A 219 13.13 -5.41 6.32
N GLU A 220 13.49 -5.78 5.08
CA GLU A 220 12.56 -5.77 3.93
C GLU A 220 11.68 -7.03 3.83
N ARG A 221 11.87 -8.04 4.70
CA ARG A 221 11.23 -9.37 4.58
C ARG A 221 10.14 -9.68 5.62
N LEU A 222 9.64 -8.69 6.35
CA LEU A 222 8.56 -8.87 7.34
C LEU A 222 7.19 -8.29 6.90
N HIS A 223 6.96 -8.09 5.59
CA HIS A 223 5.65 -7.64 5.06
C HIS A 223 5.12 -8.48 3.90
#